data_AF-K3YEY9-F1
#
_entry.id   AF-K3YEY9-F1
#
_cell.length_a   1.000
_cell.length_b   1.000
_cell.length_c   1.000
_cell.angle_alpha   90.00
_cell.angle_beta   90.00
_cell.angle_gamma   90.00
#
_symmetry.space_group_name_H-M   'P 1'
#
loop_
_entity.id
_entity.type
_entity.pdbx_description
1 polymer ?
#
loop_
_entity_poly.entity_id
_entity_poly.type
_entity_poly.pdbx_seq_one_letter_code
_entity_poly.pdbx_strand_id
1 'polypeptide(L)'
;MEGAYNRFFNARQAVPHETYVYLMDLLAETVRDEVAECSVDAYDYLPISVAKKMLMFRSDQELLEYISEEQPEWEIKDCSVHFDMAKPKSHMNLPSFELFKQALCYAREVEHIV
;
A
#
# COMPACT_ATOMS: atom_id res chain seq x y z
N MET A 1 7.40 -17.10 3.66
CA MET A 1 6.10 -16.73 4.24
C MET A 1 5.06 -16.33 3.16
N GLU A 2 5.31 -16.56 1.86
CA GLU A 2 4.41 -16.17 0.75
C GLU A 2 3.29 -17.18 0.43
N GLY A 3 3.35 -18.40 1.00
CA GLY A 3 2.38 -19.46 0.68
C GLY A 3 1.03 -19.34 1.38
N ALA A 4 0.84 -18.40 2.31
CA ALA A 4 -0.37 -18.31 3.13
C ALA A 4 -1.56 -17.71 2.37
N TYR A 5 -1.34 -16.71 1.50
CA TYR A 5 -2.42 -16.03 0.78
C TYR A 5 -3.09 -16.94 -0.26
N ASN A 6 -2.28 -17.69 -1.03
CA ASN A 6 -2.78 -18.72 -1.95
C ASN A 6 -3.53 -19.84 -1.21
N ARG A 7 -3.05 -20.22 -0.02
CA ARG A 7 -3.72 -21.23 0.82
C ARG A 7 -5.04 -20.71 1.37
N PHE A 8 -5.11 -19.45 1.77
CA PHE A 8 -6.33 -18.81 2.24
C PHE A 8 -7.41 -18.82 1.17
N PHE A 9 -7.07 -18.42 -0.06
CA PHE A 9 -8.01 -18.43 -1.18
C PHE A 9 -8.44 -19.84 -1.59
N ASN A 10 -7.54 -20.83 -1.52
CA ASN A 10 -7.89 -22.24 -1.74
C ASN A 10 -8.78 -22.79 -0.60
N ALA A 11 -8.55 -22.39 0.64
CA ALA A 11 -9.33 -22.82 1.80
C ALA A 11 -10.78 -22.31 1.75
N ARG A 12 -11.01 -21.15 1.12
CA ARG A 12 -12.36 -20.64 0.82
C ARG A 12 -13.18 -21.61 -0.04
N GLN A 13 -12.56 -22.38 -0.93
CA GLN A 13 -13.24 -23.41 -1.72
C GLN A 13 -13.55 -24.69 -0.92
N ALA A 14 -12.86 -24.90 0.21
CA ALA A 14 -12.96 -26.09 1.04
C ALA A 14 -13.88 -25.90 2.27
N VAL A 15 -14.75 -24.89 2.24
CA VAL A 15 -15.62 -24.53 3.38
C VAL A 15 -16.74 -25.57 3.55
N PRO A 16 -16.89 -26.21 4.73
CA PRO A 16 -17.85 -27.29 4.93
C PRO A 16 -19.33 -26.88 4.93
N HIS A 17 -19.66 -25.61 5.20
CA HIS A 17 -21.04 -25.15 5.37
C HIS A 17 -21.25 -23.74 4.80
N GLU A 18 -22.35 -23.54 4.07
CA GLU A 18 -22.63 -22.33 3.26
C GLU A 18 -22.65 -21.04 4.07
N THR A 19 -23.05 -21.09 5.35
CA THR A 19 -23.04 -19.93 6.25
C THR A 19 -21.65 -19.31 6.44
N TYR A 20 -20.58 -20.10 6.34
CA TYR A 20 -19.22 -19.60 6.46
C TYR A 20 -18.70 -18.96 5.17
N VAL A 21 -19.38 -19.18 4.02
CA VAL A 21 -18.98 -18.58 2.74
C VAL A 21 -19.05 -17.06 2.84
N TYR A 22 -20.14 -16.53 3.40
CA TYR A 22 -20.29 -15.09 3.63
C TYR A 22 -19.15 -14.50 4.47
N LEU A 23 -18.78 -15.17 5.57
CA LEU A 23 -17.68 -14.72 6.43
C LEU A 23 -16.33 -14.78 5.71
N MET A 24 -16.11 -15.83 4.91
CA MET A 24 -14.89 -15.99 4.13
C MET A 24 -14.79 -14.99 2.98
N ASP A 25 -15.92 -14.59 2.39
CA ASP A 25 -15.98 -13.55 1.37
C ASP A 25 -15.60 -12.19 1.97
N LEU A 26 -16.19 -11.83 3.12
CA LEU A 26 -15.84 -10.60 3.85
C LEU A 26 -14.36 -10.59 4.27
N LEU A 27 -13.86 -11.71 4.80
CA LEU A 27 -12.45 -11.80 5.19
C LEU A 27 -11.52 -11.70 3.96
N ALA A 28 -11.93 -12.24 2.82
CA ALA A 28 -11.13 -12.14 1.59
C ALA A 28 -11.08 -10.72 1.03
N GLU A 29 -12.12 -9.92 1.25
CA GLU A 29 -12.14 -8.49 0.96
C GLU A 29 -11.15 -7.75 1.86
N THR A 30 -11.27 -7.89 3.19
CA THR A 30 -10.37 -7.20 4.14
C THR A 30 -8.89 -7.56 3.92
N VAL A 31 -8.57 -8.83 3.68
CA VAL A 31 -7.17 -9.21 3.41
C VAL A 31 -6.69 -8.66 2.07
N ARG A 32 -7.57 -8.50 1.07
CA ARG A 32 -7.20 -7.87 -0.20
C ARG A 32 -6.88 -6.39 0.01
N ASP A 33 -7.65 -5.69 0.83
CA ASP A 33 -7.41 -4.27 1.11
C ASP A 33 -6.09 -4.07 1.87
N GLU A 34 -5.80 -4.92 2.85
CA GLU A 34 -4.49 -4.91 3.54
C GLU A 34 -3.32 -5.17 2.58
N VAL A 35 -3.49 -6.09 1.61
CA VAL A 35 -2.48 -6.34 0.57
C VAL A 35 -2.34 -5.13 -0.35
N ALA A 36 -3.44 -4.45 -0.68
CA ALA A 36 -3.43 -3.23 -1.48
C ALA A 36 -2.69 -2.09 -0.77
N GLU A 37 -2.96 -1.85 0.52
CA GLU A 37 -2.29 -0.84 1.33
C GLU A 37 -0.78 -1.14 1.46
N CYS A 38 -0.41 -2.39 1.73
CA CYS A 38 0.99 -2.80 1.74
C CYS A 38 1.67 -2.61 0.38
N SER A 39 0.92 -2.71 -0.73
CA SER A 39 1.47 -2.55 -2.08
C SER A 39 1.81 -1.09 -2.38
N VAL A 40 1.02 -0.15 -1.86
CA VAL A 40 1.29 1.29 -1.93
C VAL A 40 2.59 1.62 -1.19
N ASP A 41 2.80 1.06 -0.01
CA ASP A 41 4.02 1.30 0.77
C ASP A 41 5.26 0.66 0.13
N ALA A 42 5.12 -0.55 -0.41
CA ALA A 42 6.24 -1.34 -0.91
C ALA A 42 6.75 -0.91 -2.30
N TYR A 43 5.88 -0.41 -3.18
CA TYR A 43 6.21 -0.16 -4.58
C TYR A 43 5.87 1.27 -5.01
N ASP A 44 6.64 1.83 -5.95
CA ASP A 44 6.30 3.12 -6.58
C ASP A 44 5.29 2.93 -7.72
N TYR A 45 5.46 1.85 -8.48
CA TYR A 45 4.56 1.44 -9.55
C TYR A 45 4.51 -0.08 -9.67
N LEU A 46 3.41 -0.60 -10.22
CA LEU A 46 3.20 -2.03 -10.43
C LEU A 46 2.52 -2.26 -11.80
N PRO A 47 3.06 -3.11 -12.68
CA PRO A 47 2.40 -3.40 -13.95
C PRO A 47 1.08 -4.14 -13.70
N ILE A 48 0.06 -3.87 -14.54
CA ILE A 48 -1.31 -4.43 -14.38
C ILE A 48 -1.30 -5.96 -14.28
N SER A 49 -0.42 -6.63 -15.03
CA SER A 49 -0.31 -8.09 -15.02
C SER A 49 0.20 -8.66 -13.69
N VAL A 50 1.02 -7.90 -12.95
CA VAL A 50 1.52 -8.27 -11.62
C VAL A 50 0.51 -7.87 -10.56
N ALA A 51 -0.07 -6.67 -10.65
CA ALA A 51 -1.14 -6.20 -9.77
C ALA A 51 -2.31 -7.18 -9.72
N LYS A 52 -2.74 -7.65 -10.90
CA LYS A 52 -3.78 -8.69 -11.04
C LYS A 52 -3.45 -9.97 -10.29
N LYS A 53 -2.22 -10.47 -10.45
CA LYS A 53 -1.78 -11.72 -9.78
C LYS A 53 -1.64 -11.53 -8.28
N MET A 54 -1.18 -10.37 -7.84
CA MET A 54 -0.95 -10.06 -6.44
C MET A 54 -2.26 -9.90 -5.68
N LEU A 55 -3.24 -9.19 -6.26
CA LEU A 55 -4.58 -8.97 -5.68
C LEU A 55 -5.58 -10.08 -6.02
N MET A 56 -5.15 -11.08 -6.81
CA MET A 56 -5.91 -12.27 -7.22
C MET A 56 -7.22 -11.96 -7.95
N PHE A 57 -7.22 -10.96 -8.83
CA PHE A 57 -8.36 -10.66 -9.71
C PHE A 57 -8.43 -11.64 -10.89
N ARG A 58 -9.65 -11.93 -11.37
CA ARG A 58 -9.86 -12.85 -12.50
C ARG A 58 -9.69 -12.12 -13.82
N SER A 59 -10.18 -10.88 -13.90
CA SER A 59 -10.09 -10.03 -15.08
C SER A 59 -9.29 -8.76 -14.81
N ASP A 60 -8.73 -8.20 -15.87
CA ASP A 60 -8.07 -6.90 -15.83
C ASP A 60 -9.12 -5.80 -15.64
N GLN A 61 -10.37 -6.03 -16.08
CA GLN A 61 -11.50 -5.12 -15.90
C GLN A 61 -11.91 -4.99 -14.42
N GLU A 62 -11.96 -6.11 -13.68
CA GLU A 62 -12.27 -6.11 -12.25
C GLU A 62 -11.24 -5.29 -11.45
N LEU A 63 -9.97 -5.35 -11.85
CA LEU A 63 -8.92 -4.53 -11.24
C LEU A 63 -9.13 -3.03 -11.53
N LEU A 64 -9.55 -2.68 -12.75
CA LEU A 64 -9.81 -1.27 -13.11
C LEU A 64 -11.03 -0.72 -12.37
N GLU A 65 -12.09 -1.52 -12.21
CA GLU A 65 -13.26 -1.17 -11.41
C GLU A 65 -12.87 -0.96 -9.94
N TYR A 66 -12.11 -1.89 -9.35
CA TYR A 66 -11.60 -1.76 -7.99
C TYR A 66 -10.77 -0.48 -7.79
N ILE A 67 -9.88 -0.15 -8.74
CA ILE A 67 -9.11 1.10 -8.68
C ILE A 67 -10.04 2.32 -8.72
N SER A 68 -11.06 2.30 -9.56
CA SER A 68 -11.99 3.43 -9.69
C SER A 68 -12.91 3.61 -8.48
N GLU A 69 -13.31 2.54 -7.80
CA GLU A 69 -14.27 2.58 -6.70
C GLU A 69 -13.59 2.71 -5.33
N GLU A 70 -12.56 1.91 -5.08
CA GLU A 70 -11.96 1.73 -3.76
C GLU A 70 -10.66 2.53 -3.58
N GLN A 71 -9.94 2.84 -4.67
CA GLN A 71 -8.59 3.43 -4.62
C GLN A 71 -8.42 4.59 -5.62
N PRO A 72 -9.14 5.71 -5.46
CA PRO A 72 -9.10 6.84 -6.39
C PRO A 72 -7.73 7.54 -6.47
N GLU A 73 -6.83 7.22 -5.54
CA GLU A 73 -5.47 7.75 -5.45
C GLU A 73 -4.48 7.03 -6.38
N TRP A 74 -4.87 5.93 -7.01
CA TRP A 74 -3.98 5.18 -7.91
C TRP A 74 -4.11 5.67 -9.35
N GLU A 75 -2.99 6.02 -9.98
CA GLU A 75 -2.99 6.47 -11.37
C GLU A 75 -2.59 5.33 -12.31
N ILE A 76 -3.31 5.15 -13.42
CA ILE A 76 -2.95 4.16 -14.44
C ILE A 76 -2.23 4.87 -15.58
N LYS A 77 -0.95 4.55 -15.78
CA LYS A 77 -0.11 5.07 -16.88
C LYS A 77 0.61 3.92 -17.56
N ASP A 78 0.59 3.90 -18.89
CA ASP A 78 1.37 2.95 -19.71
C ASP A 78 1.24 1.47 -19.26
N CYS A 79 0.02 1.01 -19.00
CA CYS A 79 -0.29 -0.34 -18.51
C CYS A 79 0.30 -0.69 -17.12
N SER A 80 0.64 0.33 -16.33
CA SER A 80 1.13 0.22 -14.96
C SER A 80 0.32 1.11 -14.01
N VAL A 81 0.12 0.62 -12.80
CA VAL A 81 -0.50 1.33 -11.69
C VAL A 81 0.59 2.07 -10.95
N HIS A 82 0.45 3.38 -10.79
CA HIS A 82 1.35 4.27 -10.05
C HIS A 82 0.70 4.66 -8.73
N PHE A 83 1.46 4.54 -7.64
CA PHE A 83 1.00 4.84 -6.29
C PHE A 83 1.47 6.21 -5.77
N ASP A 84 1.98 7.07 -6.66
CA ASP A 84 2.65 8.33 -6.34
C ASP A 84 1.79 9.32 -5.52
N MET A 85 0.46 9.29 -5.69
CA MET A 85 -0.48 10.14 -4.94
C MET A 85 -0.88 9.54 -3.59
N ALA A 86 -0.82 8.21 -3.46
CA ALA A 86 -1.22 7.46 -2.26
C ALA A 86 -0.10 7.43 -1.20
N LYS A 87 1.15 7.70 -1.59
CA LYS A 87 2.25 7.79 -0.62
C LYS A 87 2.13 9.08 0.21
N PRO A 88 2.12 9.00 1.55
CA PRO A 88 2.37 10.19 2.34
C PRO A 88 3.73 10.70 1.93
N LYS A 89 3.80 11.94 1.41
CA LYS A 89 5.08 12.61 1.14
C LYS A 89 5.90 12.44 2.38
N SER A 90 6.97 11.66 2.29
CA SER A 90 7.91 11.54 3.38
C SER A 90 8.49 12.93 3.55
N HIS A 91 7.90 13.69 4.46
CA HIS A 91 8.62 14.72 5.15
C HIS A 91 9.71 13.94 5.89
N MET A 92 10.80 13.66 5.16
CA MET A 92 12.11 13.45 5.73
C MET A 92 12.35 14.72 6.54
N ASN A 93 11.84 14.72 7.77
CA ASN A 93 12.40 15.50 8.86
C ASN A 93 13.78 14.88 9.06
N LEU A 94 14.68 15.24 8.15
CA LEU A 94 16.02 14.72 8.06
C LEU A 94 16.64 15.09 9.41
N PRO A 95 17.17 14.14 10.19
CA PRO A 95 17.78 14.46 11.49
C PRO A 95 18.84 15.56 11.38
N SER A 96 19.45 15.72 10.21
CA SER A 96 20.37 16.81 9.88
C SER A 96 19.74 18.21 9.92
N PHE A 97 18.44 18.37 9.68
CA PHE A 97 17.76 19.67 9.77
C PHE A 97 17.61 20.12 11.23
N GLU A 98 17.31 19.19 12.14
CA GLU A 98 17.31 19.48 13.58
C GLU A 98 18.72 19.82 14.08
N LEU A 99 19.74 19.03 13.66
CA LEU A 99 21.14 19.31 13.97
C LEU A 99 21.60 20.68 13.45
N PHE A 100 21.18 21.05 12.24
CA PHE A 100 21.49 22.36 11.65
C PHE A 100 20.84 23.49 12.46
N LYS A 101 19.58 23.33 12.88
CA LYS A 101 18.88 24.30 13.73
C LYS A 101 19.55 24.45 15.08
N GLN A 102 19.97 23.34 15.70
CA GLN A 102 20.72 23.36 16.95
C GLN A 102 22.08 24.05 16.79
N ALA A 103 22.84 23.74 15.73
CA ALA A 103 24.12 24.38 15.45
C ALA A 103 23.99 25.91 15.28
N LEU A 104 22.94 26.38 14.60
CA LEU A 104 22.64 27.82 14.47
C LEU A 104 22.25 28.46 15.81
N CYS A 105 21.45 27.79 16.63
CA CYS A 105 21.12 28.25 17.98
C CYS A 105 22.36 28.38 18.85
N TYR A 106 23.22 27.36 18.85
CA TYR A 106 24.49 27.40 19.58
C TYR A 106 25.41 28.52 19.10
N ALA A 107 25.56 28.69 17.79
CA ALA A 107 26.38 29.78 17.24
C ALA A 107 25.87 31.16 17.67
N ARG A 108 24.54 31.36 17.66
CA ARG A 108 23.92 32.61 18.11
C ARG A 108 24.12 32.89 19.60
N GLU A 109 24.03 31.87 20.44
CA GLU A 109 24.28 32.03 21.89
C GLU A 109 25.75 32.36 22.18
N VAL A 110 26.69 31.75 21.45
CA VAL A 110 28.13 32.06 21.60
C VAL A 110 28.43 33.50 21.20
N GLU A 111 27.86 34.00 20.10
CA GLU A 111 27.98 35.41 19.70
C GLU A 111 27.40 36.38 20.74
N HIS A 112 26.48 35.93 21.59
CA HIS A 112 25.84 36.76 22.60
C HIS A 112 26.62 36.81 23.94
N ILE A 113 27.58 35.89 24.12
CA ILE A 113 28.45 35.79 25.31
C ILE A 113 29.78 36.54 25.08
N VAL A 114 30.20 36.69 23.82
CA VAL A 114 31.37 37.48 23.40
C VAL A 114 31.02 38.97 23.35
#